data_AF-A0A2N6A7A3-F1
#
_entry.id   AF-A0A2N6A7A3-F1
#
_cell.length_a   1.000
_cell.length_b   1.000
_cell.length_c   1.000
_cell.angle_alpha   90.00
_cell.angle_beta   90.00
_cell.angle_gamma   90.00
#
_symmetry.space_group_name_H-M   'P 1'
#
loop_
_entity.id
_entity.type
_entity.pdbx_description
1 polymer ?
#
loop_
_entity_poly.entity_id
_entity_poly.type
_entity_poly.pdbx_seq_one_letter_code
_entity_poly.pdbx_strand_id
1 'polypeptide(L)'
;MKISIEDVNFKFTYRDDEKLPAIGTMLVAQFEINGFTIRKSKFETNTQQFVLYPPSVPYGDKKWKKIFFTEDKIFWDELTKKALNQFSEEYDNYLIGKSIRDNDTEIEVDKINF
;
A
#
# COMPACT_ATOMS: atom_id res chain seq x y z
N MET A 1 10.14 -24.23 -2.23
CA MET A 1 10.09 -23.37 -3.42
C MET A 1 10.80 -22.05 -3.07
N LYS A 2 11.83 -21.65 -3.82
CA LYS A 2 12.47 -20.34 -3.63
C LYS A 2 11.77 -19.36 -4.55
N ILE A 3 11.21 -18.29 -4.00
CA ILE A 3 10.60 -17.19 -4.75
C ILE A 3 11.72 -16.20 -5.06
N SER A 4 11.93 -15.88 -6.34
CA SER A 4 12.82 -14.77 -6.71
C SER A 4 12.06 -13.44 -6.54
N ILE A 5 12.74 -12.41 -6.06
CA ILE A 5 12.13 -11.07 -5.94
C ILE A 5 11.75 -10.47 -7.29
N GLU A 6 12.45 -10.88 -8.36
CA GLU A 6 12.19 -10.42 -9.73
C GLU A 6 10.80 -10.83 -10.22
N ASP A 7 10.34 -12.02 -9.81
CA ASP A 7 9.04 -12.59 -10.19
C ASP A 7 7.85 -12.02 -9.40
N VAL A 8 8.12 -11.18 -8.40
CA VAL A 8 7.09 -10.61 -7.52
C VAL A 8 6.65 -9.25 -8.04
N ASN A 9 5.35 -9.05 -8.24
CA ASN A 9 4.78 -7.73 -8.54
C ASN A 9 3.73 -7.34 -7.50
N PHE A 10 3.51 -6.04 -7.32
CA PHE A 10 2.41 -5.57 -6.48
C PHE A 10 1.31 -4.93 -7.32
N LYS A 11 0.07 -5.03 -6.84
CA LYS A 11 -1.06 -4.21 -7.28
C LYS A 11 -1.61 -3.48 -6.08
N PHE A 12 -1.76 -2.15 -6.18
CA PHE A 12 -2.25 -1.34 -5.09
C PHE A 12 -3.69 -0.87 -5.33
N THR A 13 -4.50 -0.94 -4.28
CA THR A 13 -5.79 -0.27 -4.20
C THR A 13 -5.64 0.93 -3.26
N TYR A 14 -5.70 2.13 -3.84
CA TYR A 14 -5.55 3.39 -3.12
C TYR A 14 -6.82 3.78 -2.36
N ARG A 15 -6.62 4.51 -1.28
CA ARG A 15 -7.68 4.93 -0.34
C ARG A 15 -7.47 6.37 0.06
N ASP A 16 -8.56 7.05 0.39
CA ASP A 16 -8.55 8.40 0.99
C ASP A 16 -8.34 8.37 2.50
N ASP A 17 -7.35 7.59 2.95
CA ASP A 17 -6.94 7.53 4.36
C ASP A 17 -5.43 7.74 4.45
N GLU A 18 -5.00 8.88 4.99
CA GLU A 18 -3.58 9.19 5.15
C GLU A 18 -2.82 8.14 5.98
N LYS A 19 -3.49 7.49 6.94
CA LYS A 19 -2.86 6.47 7.80
C LYS A 19 -2.75 5.12 7.09
N LEU A 20 -3.61 4.86 6.10
CA LEU A 20 -3.70 3.64 5.32
C LEU A 20 -3.96 3.98 3.84
N PRO A 21 -2.98 4.58 3.14
CA PRO A 21 -3.19 5.08 1.77
C PRO A 21 -3.41 3.97 0.76
N ALA A 22 -2.93 2.74 1.01
CA ALA A 22 -3.11 1.66 0.07
C ALA A 22 -3.17 0.27 0.74
N ILE A 23 -3.91 -0.62 0.08
CA ILE A 23 -3.87 -2.06 0.31
C ILE A 23 -3.22 -2.69 -0.92
N GLY A 24 -2.18 -3.48 -0.70
CA GLY A 24 -1.42 -4.18 -1.73
C GLY A 24 -1.83 -5.64 -1.86
N THR A 25 -1.77 -6.12 -3.10
CA THR A 25 -1.81 -7.53 -3.46
C THR A 25 -0.49 -7.91 -4.07
N MET A 26 0.17 -8.93 -3.51
CA MET A 26 1.41 -9.47 -4.04
C MET A 26 1.08 -10.57 -5.05
N LEU A 27 1.60 -10.44 -6.27
CA LEU A 27 1.48 -11.41 -7.34
C LEU A 27 2.80 -12.16 -7.48
N VAL A 28 2.76 -13.49 -7.40
CA VAL A 28 3.94 -14.35 -7.53
C VAL A 28 3.57 -15.59 -8.32
N ALA A 29 4.11 -15.71 -9.54
CA ALA A 29 3.75 -16.75 -10.49
C ALA A 29 2.22 -16.84 -10.70
N GLN A 30 1.59 -17.93 -10.23
CA GLN A 30 0.14 -18.17 -10.33
C GLN A 30 -0.62 -17.85 -9.04
N PHE A 31 0.08 -17.33 -8.02
CA PHE A 31 -0.50 -17.05 -6.71
C PHE A 31 -0.70 -15.55 -6.53
N GLU A 32 -1.80 -15.19 -5.88
CA GLU A 32 -2.09 -13.84 -5.42
C GLU A 32 -2.23 -13.86 -3.90
N ILE A 33 -1.46 -13.00 -3.23
CA ILE A 33 -1.49 -12.86 -1.77
C ILE A 33 -2.03 -11.47 -1.45
N ASN A 34 -3.29 -11.44 -1.03
CA ASN A 34 -4.03 -10.23 -0.71
C ASN A 34 -3.79 -9.74 0.71
N GLY A 35 -3.94 -8.43 0.94
CA GLY A 35 -4.04 -7.84 2.27
C GLY A 35 -2.74 -7.29 2.84
N PHE A 36 -1.74 -7.04 1.99
CA PHE A 36 -0.63 -6.18 2.40
C PHE A 36 -1.16 -4.77 2.64
N THR A 37 -0.65 -4.05 3.63
CA THR A 37 -1.09 -2.67 3.87
C THR A 37 0.09 -1.71 3.88
N ILE A 38 -0.02 -0.63 3.12
CA ILE A 38 0.89 0.50 3.19
C ILE A 38 0.34 1.48 4.22
N ARG A 39 1.15 1.83 5.22
CA ARG A 39 0.74 2.75 6.30
C ARG A 39 1.77 3.84 6.48
N LYS A 40 1.31 5.04 6.82
CA LYS A 40 2.19 6.15 7.20
C LYS A 40 2.99 5.77 8.44
N SER A 41 4.29 5.99 8.40
CA SER A 41 5.17 5.78 9.55
C SER A 41 4.71 6.68 10.71
N LYS A 42 4.70 6.14 11.93
CA LYS A 42 4.42 6.92 13.15
C LYS A 42 5.65 7.67 13.67
N PHE A 43 6.83 7.36 13.14
CA PHE A 43 8.08 7.94 13.58
C PHE A 43 8.46 9.08 12.63
N GLU A 44 8.50 10.31 13.16
CA GLU A 44 8.82 11.54 12.41
C GLU A 44 10.28 11.57 11.93
N THR A 45 11.16 10.78 12.54
CA THR A 45 12.60 10.71 12.25
C THR A 45 13.00 9.67 11.19
N ASN A 46 12.04 8.92 10.61
CA ASN A 46 12.36 7.90 9.64
C ASN A 46 12.53 8.45 8.21
N THR A 47 13.57 7.97 7.53
CA THR A 47 13.82 8.14 6.09
C THR A 47 12.72 7.54 5.19
N GLN A 48 11.86 6.68 5.72
CA GLN A 48 10.72 6.09 5.00
C GLN A 48 9.39 6.61 5.56
N GLN A 49 8.68 7.39 4.75
CA GLN A 49 7.37 7.96 5.09
C GLN A 49 6.27 6.88 5.21
N PHE A 50 6.44 5.75 4.53
CA PHE A 50 5.48 4.65 4.49
C PHE A 50 6.14 3.33 4.87
N VAL A 51 5.35 2.42 5.45
CA VAL A 51 5.78 1.09 5.89
C VAL A 51 4.82 0.05 5.33
N LEU A 52 5.38 -1.02 4.76
CA LEU A 52 4.65 -2.20 4.32
C LEU A 52 4.40 -3.14 5.52
N TYR A 53 3.15 -3.51 5.72
CA TYR A 53 2.77 -4.54 6.68
C TYR A 53 2.23 -5.78 5.96
N PRO A 54 2.63 -7.00 6.39
CA PRO A 54 2.12 -8.23 5.81
C PRO A 54 0.64 -8.45 6.18
N PRO A 55 -0.09 -9.24 5.37
CA PRO A 55 -1.44 -9.68 5.69
C PRO A 55 -1.51 -10.35 7.08
N SER A 56 -2.54 -10.01 7.84
CA SER A 56 -2.80 -10.57 9.17
C SER A 56 -4.29 -10.76 9.42
N VAL A 57 -4.63 -11.76 10.23
CA VAL A 57 -5.99 -12.03 10.70
C VAL A 57 -6.11 -11.81 12.20
N PRO A 58 -7.28 -11.37 12.71
CA PRO A 58 -7.54 -11.34 14.14
C PRO A 58 -7.48 -12.76 14.70
N TYR A 59 -6.87 -12.90 15.87
CA TYR A 59 -6.74 -14.17 16.59
C TYR A 59 -7.09 -13.96 18.06
N GLY A 60 -8.37 -14.11 18.41
CA GLY A 60 -8.87 -13.79 19.75
C GLY A 60 -8.89 -12.29 20.05
N ASP A 61 -9.00 -11.93 21.33
CA ASP A 61 -9.09 -10.52 21.73
C ASP A 61 -7.77 -9.78 21.54
N LYS A 62 -7.79 -8.81 20.62
CA LYS A 62 -6.71 -7.82 20.35
C LYS A 62 -5.38 -8.41 19.87
N LYS A 63 -5.31 -9.70 19.51
CA LYS A 63 -4.10 -10.28 18.90
C LYS A 63 -4.30 -10.48 17.41
N TRP A 64 -3.21 -10.35 16.67
CA TRP A 64 -3.17 -10.50 15.22
C TRP A 64 -2.16 -11.57 14.85
N LYS A 65 -2.55 -12.50 13.99
CA LYS A 65 -1.67 -13.54 13.45
C LYS A 65 -1.31 -13.17 12.01
N LYS A 66 -0.02 -13.10 11.71
CA LYS A 66 0.47 -12.90 10.34
C LYS A 66 0.12 -14.11 9.50
N ILE A 67 -0.51 -13.88 8.34
CA ILE A 67 -0.83 -14.92 7.35
C ILE A 67 0.40 -15.16 6.47
N PHE A 68 1.07 -14.07 6.10
CA PHE A 68 2.32 -14.12 5.34
C PHE A 68 3.52 -13.95 6.28
N PHE A 69 4.44 -14.89 6.21
CA PHE A 69 5.68 -14.87 6.97
C PHE A 69 6.81 -15.49 6.14
N THR A 70 7.98 -14.88 6.23
CA THR A 70 9.24 -15.39 5.68
C THR A 70 10.30 -15.29 6.76
N GLU A 71 11.12 -16.33 6.90
CA GLU A 71 12.28 -16.34 7.81
C GLU A 71 13.47 -15.60 7.20
N ASP A 72 13.48 -15.45 5.88
CA ASP A 72 14.52 -14.76 5.15
C ASP A 72 14.31 -13.24 5.26
N LYS A 73 15.10 -12.62 6.15
CA LYS A 73 15.09 -11.17 6.38
C LYS A 73 15.53 -10.38 5.15
N ILE A 74 16.48 -10.91 4.39
CA ILE A 74 17.01 -10.24 3.19
C ILE A 74 15.89 -10.17 2.15
N PHE A 75 15.22 -11.30 1.91
CA PHE A 75 14.06 -11.34 1.03
C PHE A 75 12.94 -10.39 1.48
N TRP A 76 12.65 -10.32 2.78
CA TRP A 76 11.64 -9.40 3.30
C TRP A 76 12.00 -7.92 3.06
N ASP A 77 13.27 -7.56 3.24
CA ASP A 77 13.74 -6.19 3.02
C ASP A 77 13.69 -5.82 1.53
N GLU A 78 14.07 -6.74 0.64
CA GLU A 78 13.96 -6.56 -0.81
C GLU A 78 12.48 -6.44 -1.25
N LEU A 79 11.61 -7.29 -0.71
CA LEU A 79 10.17 -7.25 -0.94
C LEU A 79 9.58 -5.89 -0.51
N THR A 80 9.97 -5.43 0.67
CA THR A 80 9.51 -4.16 1.24
C THR A 80 9.96 -2.99 0.36
N LYS A 81 11.23 -2.98 -0.06
CA LYS A 81 11.75 -1.95 -0.96
C LYS A 81 11.02 -1.95 -2.30
N LYS A 82 10.83 -3.12 -2.92
CA LYS A 82 10.13 -3.25 -4.21
C LYS A 82 8.69 -2.72 -4.11
N ALA A 83 7.95 -3.13 -3.08
CA ALA A 83 6.59 -2.68 -2.85
C ALA A 83 6.50 -1.16 -2.62
N LEU A 84 7.38 -0.60 -1.79
CA LEU A 84 7.35 0.83 -1.48
C LEU A 84 7.77 1.69 -2.67
N ASN A 85 8.74 1.26 -3.47
CA ASN A 85 9.13 1.96 -4.68
C ASN A 85 7.97 2.01 -5.68
N GLN A 86 7.37 0.85 -5.99
CA GLN A 86 6.22 0.78 -6.89
C GLN A 86 5.02 1.59 -6.34
N PHE A 87 4.75 1.50 -5.04
CA PHE A 87 3.73 2.32 -4.40
C PHE A 87 3.99 3.81 -4.60
N SER A 88 5.24 4.28 -4.42
CA SER A 88 5.58 5.70 -4.49
C SER A 88 5.42 6.24 -5.91
N GLU A 89 5.85 5.48 -6.92
CA GLU A 89 5.69 5.83 -8.34
C GLU A 89 4.19 5.95 -8.75
N GLU A 90 3.35 5.07 -8.23
CA GLU A 90 1.92 5.05 -8.55
C GLU A 90 1.10 6.04 -7.67
N TYR A 91 1.52 6.30 -6.43
CA TYR A 91 0.79 7.12 -5.47
C TYR A 91 0.77 8.61 -5.83
N ASP A 92 1.86 9.14 -6.37
CA ASP A 92 1.91 10.53 -6.83
C ASP A 92 0.88 10.77 -7.96
N ASN A 93 0.75 9.81 -8.88
CA ASN A 93 -0.25 9.85 -9.94
C ASN A 93 -1.69 9.78 -9.38
N TYR A 94 -1.91 8.96 -8.34
CA TYR A 94 -3.19 8.92 -7.64
C TYR A 94 -3.55 10.28 -7.01
N LEU A 95 -2.60 10.93 -6.33
CA LEU A 95 -2.83 12.24 -5.70
C LEU A 95 -3.13 13.33 -6.73
N ILE A 96 -2.43 13.35 -7.87
CA ILE A 96 -2.72 14.28 -8.97
C ILE A 96 -4.11 14.01 -9.56
N GLY A 97 -4.44 12.75 -9.82
CA GLY A 97 -5.76 12.38 -10.34
C GLY A 97 -6.90 12.75 -9.38
N LYS A 98 -6.64 12.70 -8.07
CA LYS A 98 -7.59 13.15 -7.05
C LYS A 98 -7.77 14.66 -7.06
N SER A 99 -6.68 15.44 -7.05
CA SER A 99 -6.79 16.91 -7.01
C SER A 99 -7.54 17.47 -8.21
N ILE A 100 -7.39 16.87 -9.39
CA ILE A 100 -8.16 17.24 -10.59
C ILE A 100 -9.66 16.99 -10.37
N ARG A 101 -10.04 15.82 -9.85
CA ARG A 101 -11.46 15.48 -9.59
C ARG A 101 -12.10 16.38 -8.54
N ASP A 102 -11.36 16.69 -7.49
CA ASP A 102 -11.85 17.57 -6.42
C ASP A 102 -12.07 19.00 -6.97
N ASN A 103 -11.14 19.50 -7.80
CA ASN A 103 -11.29 20.79 -8.48
C ASN A 103 -12.47 20.82 -9.46
N ASP A 104 -12.69 19.76 -10.26
CA ASP A 104 -13.82 19.70 -11.19
C ASP A 104 -15.17 19.73 -10.45
N THR A 105 -15.21 19.13 -9.25
CA THR A 105 -16.41 19.12 -8.40
C THR A 105 -16.69 20.50 -7.79
N GLU A 106 -15.65 21.24 -7.35
CA GLU A 106 -15.83 22.63 -6.86
C GLU A 106 -16.35 23.57 -7.95
N ILE A 107 -15.86 23.43 -9.19
CA ILE A 107 -16.30 24.25 -10.33
C ILE A 107 -17.76 24.00 -10.71
N GLU A 108 -18.29 22.78 -10.50
CA GLU A 108 -19.72 22.49 -10.72
C GLU A 108 -20.62 23.08 -9.64
N VAL A 109 -20.19 23.11 -8.38
CA VAL A 109 -21.00 23.66 -7.28
C VAL A 109 -21.16 25.19 -7.40
N ASP A 110 -20.11 25.91 -7.81
CA ASP A 110 -20.16 27.38 -7.99
C ASP A 110 -21.03 27.83 -9.17
N LYS A 111 -21.37 26.93 -10.11
CA LYS A 111 -22.30 27.21 -11.21
C LYS A 111 -23.77 27.03 -10.83
N ILE A 112 -24.06 26.49 -9.65
CA ILE A 112 -25.42 26.41 -9.08
C ILE A 112 -25.59 27.57 -8.09
N ASN A 113 -25.52 28.80 -8.60
CA ASN A 113 -26.00 29.97 -7.87
C ASN A 113 -27.44 30.27 -8.30
N PHE A 114 -28.33 30.30 -7.31
CA PHE A 114 -29.76 30.61 -7.37
C PHE A 114 -30.05 32.02 -7.89
#